data_AF-A0A4Z1EGB8-F1
#
_entry.id   AF-A0A4Z1EGB8-F1
#
_cell.length_a   1.000
_cell.length_b   1.000
_cell.length_c   1.000
_cell.angle_alpha   90.00
_cell.angle_beta   90.00
_cell.angle_gamma   90.00
#
_symmetry.space_group_name_H-M   'P 1'
#
loop_
_entity.id
_entity.type
_entity.pdbx_description
1 polymer ?
#
loop_
_entity_poly.entity_id
_entity_poly.type
_entity_poly.pdbx_seq_one_letter_code
_entity_poly.pdbx_strand_id
1 'polypeptide(L)'
;MAARDVYTNVARVLLQCYGLGILSDVQDSIASVPNLPTWVPDYSVPRRPLPLSMRGDCTWSACGDLKWNQKFLETEPNSLILQGMLLDTICEKVKQQNKSLHPMEFLDGIYEVAAHLDPIHPLAMDGKFQSSREVVWRTILADTYQKEHPAPQQCEELVAHYQECVHKGLRNGSQAKYSIERLSITEKQPSKYGKEKFSRLEKEIEVANDARTLFRTSKGYLGIGVQSLRPSDEVWVLAGASVPFIHQ
;
A
#
# COMPACT_ATOMS: atom_id res chain seq x y z
N MET A 1 -22.51 -27.83 -8.94
CA MET A 1 -21.14 -27.30 -8.81
C MET A 1 -21.15 -26.31 -7.67
N ALA A 2 -20.31 -26.46 -6.65
CA ALA A 2 -20.32 -25.53 -5.52
C ALA A 2 -19.66 -24.20 -5.93
N ALA A 3 -20.05 -23.09 -5.31
CA ALA A 3 -19.46 -21.77 -5.60
C ALA A 3 -17.93 -21.79 -5.44
N ARG A 4 -17.43 -22.40 -4.38
CA ARG A 4 -16.00 -22.66 -4.15
C ARG A 4 -15.29 -23.27 -5.38
N ASP A 5 -15.88 -24.28 -6.00
CA ASP A 5 -15.26 -24.98 -7.13
C ASP A 5 -15.14 -24.07 -8.34
N VAL A 6 -16.19 -23.28 -8.61
CA VAL A 6 -16.20 -22.29 -9.70
C VAL A 6 -15.11 -21.24 -9.47
N TYR A 7 -15.06 -20.64 -8.29
CA TYR A 7 -14.09 -19.61 -7.97
C TYR A 7 -12.65 -20.14 -8.05
N THR A 8 -12.40 -21.33 -7.49
CA THR A 8 -11.08 -21.97 -7.51
C THR A 8 -10.63 -22.27 -8.93
N ASN A 9 -11.52 -22.81 -9.77
CA ASN A 9 -11.20 -23.11 -11.17
C ASN A 9 -10.95 -21.84 -11.99
N VAL A 10 -11.78 -20.81 -11.81
CA VAL A 10 -11.59 -19.52 -12.48
C VAL A 10 -10.26 -18.88 -12.05
N ALA A 11 -9.95 -18.87 -10.75
CA ALA A 11 -8.69 -18.33 -10.25
C ALA A 11 -7.47 -19.06 -10.83
N ARG A 12 -7.52 -20.38 -11.02
CA ARG A 12 -6.45 -21.11 -11.74
C ARG A 12 -6.28 -20.65 -13.17
N VAL A 13 -7.38 -20.52 -13.91
CA VAL A 13 -7.34 -20.05 -15.31
C VAL A 13 -6.76 -18.65 -15.36
N LEU A 14 -7.15 -17.78 -14.42
CA LEU A 14 -6.60 -16.42 -14.35
C LEU A 14 -5.10 -16.41 -14.01
N LEU A 15 -4.64 -17.25 -13.08
CA LEU A 15 -3.21 -17.41 -12.78
C LEU A 15 -2.43 -17.89 -14.01
N GLN A 16 -3.00 -18.82 -14.79
CA GLN A 16 -2.38 -19.32 -16.02
C GLN A 16 -2.27 -18.26 -17.10
N CYS A 17 -3.33 -17.47 -17.30
CA CYS A 17 -3.38 -16.47 -18.37
C CYS A 17 -2.67 -15.15 -18.02
N TYR A 18 -2.76 -14.72 -16.75
CA TYR A 18 -2.39 -13.37 -16.32
C TYR A 18 -1.34 -13.34 -15.21
N GLY A 19 -0.91 -14.49 -14.69
CA GLY A 19 0.10 -14.59 -13.63
C GLY A 19 -0.42 -14.19 -12.25
N LEU A 20 0.51 -13.84 -11.36
CA LEU A 20 0.24 -13.63 -9.93
C LEU A 20 -0.53 -12.33 -9.60
N GLY A 21 -0.83 -11.49 -10.59
CA GLY A 21 -1.52 -10.21 -10.38
C GLY A 21 -2.85 -10.36 -9.64
N ILE A 22 -3.58 -11.45 -9.89
CA ILE A 22 -4.87 -11.70 -9.23
C ILE A 22 -4.75 -11.92 -7.72
N LEU A 23 -3.57 -12.29 -7.20
CA LEU A 23 -3.39 -12.45 -5.76
C LEU A 23 -3.53 -11.11 -5.02
N SER A 24 -3.38 -9.99 -5.74
CA SER A 24 -3.63 -8.65 -5.19
C SER A 24 -5.12 -8.36 -4.97
N ASP A 25 -6.02 -9.22 -5.48
CA ASP A 25 -7.47 -9.14 -5.24
C ASP A 25 -7.93 -9.96 -4.03
N VAL A 26 -7.06 -10.77 -3.44
CA VAL A 26 -7.38 -11.56 -2.24
C VAL A 26 -7.67 -10.61 -1.08
N GLN A 27 -8.79 -10.86 -0.39
CA GLN A 27 -9.28 -9.96 0.65
C GLN A 27 -8.51 -10.14 1.96
N ASP A 28 -8.41 -9.04 2.72
CA ASP A 28 -7.90 -9.01 4.09
C ASP A 28 -8.91 -9.53 5.15
N SER A 29 -10.02 -10.10 4.69
CA SER A 29 -11.12 -10.56 5.53
C SER A 29 -11.49 -11.99 5.19
N ILE A 30 -12.16 -12.66 6.13
CA ILE A 30 -12.73 -13.99 5.91
C ILE A 30 -13.64 -13.94 4.68
N ALA A 31 -13.45 -14.88 3.76
CA ALA A 31 -14.25 -15.00 2.56
C ALA A 31 -15.74 -15.21 2.91
N SER A 32 -16.62 -14.54 2.17
CA SER A 32 -18.07 -14.75 2.27
C SER A 32 -18.47 -16.09 1.64
N VAL A 33 -17.72 -16.54 0.63
CA VAL A 33 -17.88 -17.88 0.05
C VAL A 33 -17.33 -18.94 1.02
N PRO A 34 -18.15 -19.90 1.49
CA PRO A 34 -17.71 -20.90 2.45
C PRO A 34 -16.60 -21.81 1.91
N ASN A 35 -15.57 -22.06 2.72
CA ASN A 35 -14.44 -22.94 2.43
C ASN A 35 -13.64 -22.54 1.17
N LEU A 36 -13.66 -21.26 0.79
CA LEU A 36 -12.84 -20.76 -0.30
C LEU A 36 -11.35 -20.86 0.07
N PRO A 37 -10.46 -21.38 -0.81
CA PRO A 37 -9.02 -21.36 -0.54
C PRO A 37 -8.50 -19.94 -0.35
N THR A 38 -7.52 -19.76 0.54
CA THR A 38 -7.02 -18.44 0.94
C THR A 38 -6.36 -17.63 -0.17
N TRP A 39 -5.90 -18.28 -1.24
CA TRP A 39 -5.30 -17.63 -2.41
C TRP A 39 -6.32 -17.25 -3.49
N VAL A 40 -7.59 -17.64 -3.34
CA VAL A 40 -8.65 -17.40 -4.32
C VAL A 40 -9.39 -16.11 -3.95
N PRO A 41 -9.42 -15.09 -4.82
CA PRO A 41 -10.17 -13.87 -4.55
C PRO A 41 -11.68 -14.13 -4.45
N ASP A 42 -12.30 -13.61 -3.40
CA ASP A 42 -13.76 -13.58 -3.25
C ASP A 42 -14.37 -12.38 -3.98
N TYR A 43 -14.65 -12.54 -5.27
CA TYR A 43 -15.36 -11.55 -6.08
C TYR A 43 -16.85 -11.36 -5.74
N SER A 44 -17.40 -12.03 -4.71
CA SER A 44 -18.75 -11.72 -4.23
C SER A 44 -18.82 -10.49 -3.32
N VAL A 45 -17.66 -9.99 -2.87
CA VAL A 45 -17.54 -8.80 -2.01
C VAL A 45 -16.76 -7.67 -2.69
N PRO A 46 -16.87 -6.42 -2.22
CA PRO A 46 -16.09 -5.32 -2.77
C PRO A 46 -14.58 -5.56 -2.69
N ARG A 47 -13.87 -5.31 -3.80
CA ARG A 47 -12.40 -5.38 -3.88
C ARG A 47 -11.78 -4.23 -3.08
N ARG A 48 -11.31 -4.51 -1.87
CA ARG A 48 -10.69 -3.51 -1.00
C ARG A 48 -9.60 -4.14 -0.12
N PRO A 49 -8.33 -3.70 -0.20
CA PRO A 49 -7.84 -2.60 -1.05
C PRO A 49 -7.86 -2.95 -2.55
N LEU A 50 -7.95 -1.94 -3.42
CA LEU A 50 -7.77 -2.14 -4.87
C LEU A 50 -6.30 -2.44 -5.17
N PRO A 51 -5.94 -3.37 -6.08
CA PRO A 51 -4.55 -3.65 -6.45
C PRO A 51 -3.75 -2.39 -6.77
N LEU A 52 -2.50 -2.30 -6.29
CA LEU A 52 -1.65 -1.13 -6.51
C LEU A 52 -1.40 -0.87 -8.00
N SER A 53 -1.40 -1.91 -8.84
CA SER A 53 -1.25 -1.78 -10.30
C SER A 53 -2.37 -0.97 -10.96
N MET A 54 -3.52 -0.80 -10.30
CA MET A 54 -4.61 0.03 -10.81
C MET A 54 -4.38 1.54 -10.62
N ARG A 55 -3.27 1.95 -10.00
CA ARG A 55 -2.98 3.36 -9.73
C ARG A 55 -2.45 4.13 -10.92
N GLY A 56 -1.94 3.45 -11.95
CA GLY A 56 -1.39 4.10 -13.14
C GLY A 56 -0.48 3.19 -13.94
N ASP A 57 0.36 3.79 -14.78
CA ASP A 57 1.34 3.10 -15.62
C ASP A 57 2.54 2.66 -14.77
N CYS A 58 2.30 1.71 -13.87
CA CYS A 58 3.26 1.24 -12.89
C CYS A 58 4.26 0.27 -13.54
N THR A 59 5.55 0.55 -13.40
CA THR A 59 6.66 -0.28 -13.95
C THR A 59 7.38 -1.08 -12.86
N TRP A 60 6.70 -1.37 -11.75
CA TRP A 60 7.28 -2.17 -10.66
C TRP A 60 7.68 -3.57 -11.13
N SER A 61 8.87 -3.98 -10.70
CA SER A 61 9.46 -5.27 -11.04
C SER A 61 10.12 -5.89 -9.82
N ALA A 62 9.34 -6.13 -8.77
CA ALA A 62 9.85 -6.64 -7.50
C ALA A 62 10.68 -7.93 -7.67
N CYS A 63 10.26 -8.84 -8.54
CA CYS A 63 10.98 -10.08 -8.82
C CYS A 63 12.00 -9.99 -9.97
N GLY A 64 12.18 -8.82 -10.59
CA GLY A 64 13.00 -8.65 -11.78
C GLY A 64 12.54 -9.58 -12.91
N ASP A 65 13.47 -10.37 -13.44
CA ASP A 65 13.22 -11.28 -14.54
C ASP A 65 12.76 -12.69 -14.12
N LEU A 66 12.60 -12.93 -12.81
CA LEU A 66 12.21 -14.25 -12.30
C LEU A 66 10.84 -14.66 -12.82
N LYS A 67 10.75 -15.85 -13.42
CA LYS A 67 9.51 -16.42 -13.93
C LYS A 67 8.97 -17.46 -12.98
N TRP A 68 7.67 -17.40 -12.71
CA TRP A 68 6.98 -18.43 -11.95
C TRP A 68 6.78 -19.68 -12.80
N ASN A 69 7.33 -20.80 -12.34
CA ASN A 69 7.07 -22.12 -12.89
C ASN A 69 5.77 -22.67 -12.30
N GLN A 70 4.68 -22.49 -13.06
CA GLN A 70 3.34 -22.87 -12.64
C GLN A 70 3.20 -24.39 -12.53
N LYS A 71 2.94 -24.86 -11.32
CA LYS A 71 2.67 -26.28 -11.03
C LYS A 71 1.37 -26.40 -10.26
N PHE A 72 0.29 -26.71 -10.97
CA PHE A 72 -0.98 -27.04 -10.35
C PHE A 72 -1.05 -28.55 -10.15
N LEU A 73 -1.10 -28.98 -8.89
CA LEU A 73 -1.28 -30.40 -8.55
C LEU A 73 -2.78 -30.74 -8.59
N GLU A 74 -3.17 -31.70 -9.42
CA GLU A 74 -4.56 -32.16 -9.48
C GLU A 74 -5.02 -32.77 -8.14
N THR A 75 -4.08 -33.35 -7.38
CA THR A 75 -4.33 -33.97 -6.06
C THR A 75 -4.53 -32.97 -4.93
N GLU A 76 -4.11 -31.71 -5.11
CA GLU A 76 -4.23 -30.67 -4.08
C GLU A 76 -4.95 -29.44 -4.61
N PRO A 77 -6.27 -29.57 -4.90
CA PRO A 77 -6.97 -28.52 -5.60
C PRO A 77 -7.23 -27.26 -4.73
N ASN A 78 -6.79 -27.22 -3.48
CA ASN A 78 -6.97 -26.08 -2.59
C ASN A 78 -5.64 -25.41 -2.23
N SER A 79 -4.52 -25.95 -2.69
CA SER A 79 -3.18 -25.42 -2.43
C SER A 79 -2.67 -24.69 -3.67
N LEU A 80 -1.87 -23.65 -3.45
CA LEU A 80 -1.13 -22.94 -4.49
C LEU A 80 0.36 -22.98 -4.15
N ILE A 81 1.17 -23.55 -5.06
CA ILE A 81 2.62 -23.60 -4.90
C ILE A 81 3.24 -22.37 -5.54
N LEU A 82 3.96 -21.60 -4.73
CA LEU A 82 4.63 -20.38 -5.15
C LEU A 82 6.15 -20.53 -5.05
N GLN A 83 6.86 -19.78 -5.88
CA GLN A 83 8.31 -19.65 -5.83
C GLN A 83 8.63 -18.22 -5.43
N GLY A 84 9.57 -18.03 -4.51
CA GLY A 84 9.94 -16.70 -4.07
C GLY A 84 11.09 -16.69 -3.10
N MET A 85 11.45 -15.49 -2.67
CA MET A 85 12.46 -15.21 -1.67
C MET A 85 11.83 -14.45 -0.51
N LEU A 86 12.11 -14.91 0.71
CA LEU A 86 11.79 -14.16 1.92
C LEU A 86 12.65 -12.89 1.91
N LEU A 87 12.00 -11.73 1.75
CA LEU A 87 12.68 -10.44 1.77
C LEU A 87 13.02 -10.06 3.20
N ASP A 88 12.01 -10.04 4.06
CA ASP A 88 12.13 -9.65 5.46
C ASP A 88 10.87 -10.01 6.27
N THR A 89 10.90 -9.71 7.56
CA THR A 89 9.78 -9.88 8.49
C THR A 89 9.32 -8.53 9.04
N ILE A 90 8.00 -8.33 9.12
CA ILE A 90 7.39 -7.13 9.67
C ILE A 90 7.70 -7.02 11.17
N CYS A 91 8.15 -5.85 11.62
CA CYS A 91 8.42 -5.59 13.04
C CYS A 91 7.45 -4.58 13.66
N GLU A 92 6.89 -3.67 12.84
CA GLU A 92 6.10 -2.55 13.34
C GLU A 92 5.08 -2.08 12.29
N LYS A 93 3.94 -1.54 12.74
CA LYS A 93 2.93 -0.91 11.88
C LYS A 93 2.23 0.24 12.58
N VAL A 94 1.57 1.10 11.80
CA VAL A 94 0.71 2.16 12.35
C VAL A 94 -0.41 1.54 13.18
N LYS A 95 -0.58 2.03 14.41
CA LYS A 95 -1.48 1.46 15.43
C LYS A 95 -2.96 1.66 15.13
N GLN A 96 -3.33 2.82 14.59
CA GLN A 96 -4.71 3.18 14.30
C GLN A 96 -5.06 2.97 12.83
N GLN A 97 -6.27 2.48 12.55
CA GLN A 97 -6.72 2.16 11.19
C GLN A 97 -7.09 3.42 10.40
N ASN A 98 -6.70 3.49 9.12
CA ASN A 98 -6.94 4.64 8.22
C ASN A 98 -8.41 5.03 8.01
N LYS A 99 -9.40 4.18 8.31
CA LYS A 99 -10.78 4.37 7.83
C LYS A 99 -11.54 5.56 8.44
N SER A 100 -10.97 6.29 9.39
CA SER A 100 -11.63 7.48 9.97
C SER A 100 -10.66 8.50 10.59
N LEU A 101 -9.35 8.39 10.36
CA LEU A 101 -8.38 9.25 11.01
C LEU A 101 -8.42 10.65 10.41
N HIS A 102 -8.39 11.64 11.30
CA HIS A 102 -8.09 13.01 10.89
C HIS A 102 -6.71 13.00 10.18
N PRO A 103 -6.48 13.81 9.12
CA PRO A 103 -5.19 13.89 8.42
C PRO A 103 -3.96 13.99 9.35
N MET A 104 -4.12 14.65 10.50
CA MET A 104 -3.12 14.68 11.58
C MET A 104 -2.81 13.30 12.15
N GLU A 105 -3.82 12.58 12.64
CA GLU A 105 -3.63 11.27 13.30
C GLU A 105 -3.04 10.24 12.33
N PHE A 106 -3.40 10.34 11.05
CA PHE A 106 -2.78 9.57 9.98
C PHE A 106 -1.28 9.87 9.85
N LEU A 107 -0.91 11.15 9.73
CA LEU A 107 0.50 11.55 9.62
C LEU A 107 1.29 11.23 10.88
N ASP A 108 0.74 11.49 12.06
CA ASP A 108 1.38 11.22 13.35
C ASP A 108 1.73 9.73 13.48
N GLY A 109 0.79 8.84 13.12
CA GLY A 109 1.04 7.39 13.10
C GLY A 109 2.12 6.98 12.11
N ILE A 110 2.14 7.57 10.90
CA ILE A 110 3.20 7.33 9.92
C ILE A 110 4.56 7.75 10.48
N TYR A 111 4.63 8.92 11.10
CA TYR A 111 5.88 9.45 11.64
C TYR A 111 6.35 8.72 12.89
N GLU A 112 5.45 8.18 13.71
CA GLU A 112 5.81 7.31 14.83
C GLU A 112 6.58 6.08 14.33
N VAL A 113 6.09 5.43 13.26
CA VAL A 113 6.77 4.28 12.65
C VAL A 113 8.05 4.72 11.93
N ALA A 114 8.01 5.84 11.20
CA ALA A 114 9.15 6.34 10.44
C ALA A 114 10.29 6.88 11.31
N ALA A 115 10.02 7.27 12.56
CA ALA A 115 11.05 7.71 13.51
C ALA A 115 12.05 6.59 13.86
N HIS A 116 11.68 5.33 13.63
CA HIS A 116 12.55 4.16 13.80
C HIS A 116 13.30 3.76 12.53
N LEU A 117 13.23 4.56 11.46
CA LEU A 117 14.05 4.36 10.26
C LEU A 117 15.43 5.00 10.43
N ASP A 118 16.44 4.36 9.84
CA ASP A 118 17.73 5.00 9.66
C ASP A 118 17.60 6.28 8.81
N PRO A 119 18.40 7.33 9.06
CA PRO A 119 18.35 8.57 8.27
C PRO A 119 18.58 8.35 6.77
N ILE A 120 19.34 7.30 6.44
CA ILE A 120 19.66 6.86 5.08
C ILE A 120 19.06 5.47 4.89
N HIS A 121 18.20 5.31 3.90
CA HIS A 121 17.55 4.05 3.61
C HIS A 121 18.56 2.99 3.14
N PRO A 122 18.45 1.72 3.61
CA PRO A 122 19.46 0.69 3.37
C PRO A 122 19.64 0.29 1.90
N LEU A 123 18.65 0.52 1.04
CA LEU A 123 18.73 0.23 -0.40
C LEU A 123 19.03 1.48 -1.21
N ALA A 124 20.09 1.39 -2.02
CA ALA A 124 20.37 2.37 -3.07
C ALA A 124 19.54 2.04 -4.32
N MET A 125 18.92 3.07 -4.90
CA MET A 125 18.25 3.00 -6.21
C MET A 125 19.13 3.73 -7.22
N ASP A 126 19.51 3.05 -8.31
CA ASP A 126 20.41 3.59 -9.34
C ASP A 126 21.73 4.17 -8.78
N GLY A 127 22.28 3.51 -7.76
CA GLY A 127 23.52 3.93 -7.08
C GLY A 127 23.34 5.14 -6.16
N LYS A 128 22.12 5.60 -5.90
CA LYS A 128 21.81 6.70 -4.97
C LYS A 128 21.04 6.21 -3.76
N PHE A 129 21.51 6.61 -2.59
CA PHE A 129 20.78 6.41 -1.35
C PHE A 129 19.66 7.45 -1.21
N GLN A 130 18.55 7.03 -0.60
CA GLN A 130 17.41 7.87 -0.29
C GLN A 130 17.40 8.25 1.18
N SER A 131 16.93 9.46 1.48
CA SER A 131 16.67 9.86 2.87
C SER A 131 15.43 9.15 3.41
N SER A 132 15.33 9.00 4.74
CA SER A 132 14.10 8.50 5.37
C SER A 132 12.86 9.31 4.96
N ARG A 133 12.99 10.64 4.85
CA ARG A 133 11.91 11.52 4.37
C ARG A 133 11.45 11.15 2.97
N GLU A 134 12.39 10.84 2.07
CA GLU A 134 12.08 10.45 0.70
C GLU A 134 11.29 9.15 0.64
N VAL A 135 11.78 8.14 1.36
CA VAL A 135 11.13 6.83 1.44
C VAL A 135 9.73 6.95 2.02
N VAL A 136 9.52 7.79 3.04
CA VAL A 136 8.19 8.02 3.62
C VAL A 136 7.24 8.61 2.60
N TRP A 137 7.59 9.73 1.94
CA TRP A 137 6.65 10.39 1.02
C TRP A 137 6.36 9.53 -0.21
N ARG A 138 7.36 8.78 -0.72
CA ARG A 138 7.15 7.81 -1.79
C ARG A 138 6.22 6.70 -1.32
N THR A 139 6.45 6.11 -0.15
CA THR A 139 5.65 5.00 0.37
C THR A 139 4.18 5.36 0.57
N ILE A 140 3.88 6.51 1.18
CA ILE A 140 2.48 6.95 1.39
C ILE A 140 1.77 7.31 0.09
N LEU A 141 2.52 7.57 -0.99
CA LEU A 141 1.98 7.73 -2.34
C LEU A 141 2.09 6.44 -3.15
N ALA A 142 2.48 5.30 -2.56
CA ALA A 142 2.86 4.08 -3.28
C ALA A 142 3.73 4.36 -4.51
N ASP A 143 4.62 5.35 -4.41
CA ASP A 143 5.48 5.92 -5.45
C ASP A 143 4.75 6.25 -6.76
N THR A 144 3.50 6.68 -6.68
CA THR A 144 2.67 7.08 -7.82
C THR A 144 1.99 8.42 -7.58
N TYR A 145 1.82 9.21 -8.64
CA TYR A 145 1.09 10.48 -8.59
C TYR A 145 0.50 10.79 -9.96
N GLN A 146 -0.80 11.08 -10.04
CA GLN A 146 -1.47 11.36 -11.33
C GLN A 146 -1.31 10.26 -12.39
N LYS A 147 -1.32 8.99 -11.94
CA LYS A 147 -1.09 7.80 -12.77
C LYS A 147 0.33 7.61 -13.31
N GLU A 148 1.27 8.46 -12.89
CA GLU A 148 2.69 8.32 -13.25
C GLU A 148 3.43 7.53 -12.16
N HIS A 149 4.39 6.72 -12.58
CA HIS A 149 5.36 6.01 -11.75
C HIS A 149 6.76 6.12 -12.40
N PRO A 150 7.82 6.45 -11.65
CA PRO A 150 7.80 6.84 -10.23
C PRO A 150 7.12 8.20 -10.01
N ALA A 151 6.66 8.47 -8.78
CA ALA A 151 6.10 9.77 -8.45
C ALA A 151 7.16 10.87 -8.68
N PRO A 152 6.81 11.98 -9.36
CA PRO A 152 7.77 13.04 -9.66
C PRO A 152 8.40 13.64 -8.39
N GLN A 153 9.67 14.06 -8.45
CA GLN A 153 10.36 14.64 -7.29
C GLN A 153 9.64 15.87 -6.70
N GLN A 154 8.87 16.58 -7.51
CA GLN A 154 8.04 17.73 -7.08
C GLN A 154 7.03 17.35 -5.98
N CYS A 155 6.66 16.07 -5.87
CA CYS A 155 5.81 15.55 -4.80
C CYS A 155 6.46 15.71 -3.42
N GLU A 156 7.80 15.73 -3.31
CA GLU A 156 8.49 15.93 -2.05
C GLU A 156 8.12 17.28 -1.40
N GLU A 157 8.20 18.37 -2.18
CA GLU A 157 7.84 19.71 -1.70
C GLU A 157 6.34 19.81 -1.38
N LEU A 158 5.49 19.16 -2.19
CA LEU A 158 4.04 19.12 -1.98
C LEU A 158 3.68 18.41 -0.66
N VAL A 159 4.29 17.25 -0.39
CA VAL A 159 4.06 16.47 0.84
C VAL A 159 4.61 17.22 2.06
N ALA A 160 5.79 17.83 1.96
CA ALA A 160 6.35 18.65 3.04
C ALA A 160 5.41 19.83 3.40
N HIS A 161 4.85 20.49 2.39
CA HIS A 161 3.92 21.58 2.63
C HIS A 161 2.57 21.10 3.19
N TYR A 162 2.07 19.93 2.73
CA TYR A 162 0.88 19.30 3.30
C TYR A 162 1.06 19.00 4.79
N GLN A 163 2.20 18.42 5.17
CA GLN A 163 2.54 18.14 6.56
C GLN A 163 2.55 19.42 7.39
N GLU A 164 3.16 20.49 6.89
CA GLU A 164 3.19 21.80 7.57
C GLU A 164 1.78 22.40 7.73
N CYS A 165 0.94 22.34 6.69
CA CYS A 165 -0.44 22.82 6.72
C CYS A 165 -1.29 22.06 7.74
N VAL A 166 -1.18 20.73 7.73
CA VAL A 166 -1.88 19.86 8.68
C VAL A 166 -1.48 20.22 10.12
N HIS A 167 -0.18 20.36 10.40
CA HIS A 167 0.33 20.79 11.72
C HIS A 167 -0.11 22.21 12.14
N LYS A 168 -0.11 23.18 11.22
CA LYS A 168 -0.52 24.57 11.53
C LYS A 168 -2.03 24.69 11.78
N GLY A 169 -2.84 23.88 11.10
CA GLY A 169 -4.29 23.81 11.35
C GLY A 169 -4.63 23.49 12.81
N LEU A 170 -3.81 22.66 13.47
CA LEU A 170 -3.96 22.31 14.88
C LEU A 170 -3.68 23.48 15.83
N ARG A 171 -2.61 24.27 15.58
CA ARG A 171 -2.27 25.42 16.44
C ARG A 171 -3.36 26.48 16.47
N ASN A 172 -4.14 26.58 15.39
CA ASN A 172 -5.22 27.54 15.26
C ASN A 172 -6.59 26.99 15.69
N GLY A 173 -6.71 25.68 15.97
CA GLY A 173 -7.99 25.01 16.20
C GLY A 173 -7.89 23.91 17.26
N SER A 174 -7.88 24.30 18.53
CA SER A 174 -8.19 23.36 19.61
C SER A 174 -9.67 22.98 19.50
N GLN A 175 -9.96 21.69 19.24
CA GLN A 175 -11.28 21.07 19.08
C GLN A 175 -12.03 21.36 17.76
N ALA A 176 -11.91 20.47 16.78
CA ALA A 176 -12.92 20.35 15.73
C ALA A 176 -13.07 18.89 15.26
N LYS A 177 -14.02 18.21 15.90
CA LYS A 177 -14.57 16.93 15.46
C LYS A 177 -15.20 17.09 14.07
N TYR A 178 -14.70 16.29 13.12
CA TYR A 178 -15.30 15.91 11.85
C TYR A 178 -15.60 17.01 10.81
N SER A 179 -15.10 16.73 9.61
CA SER A 179 -15.72 16.97 8.29
C SER A 179 -14.98 17.96 7.40
N ILE A 180 -14.69 17.45 6.19
CA ILE A 180 -13.98 17.97 5.03
C ILE A 180 -14.55 19.31 4.46
N GLU A 181 -15.45 19.99 5.16
CA GLU A 181 -16.23 21.11 4.62
C GLU A 181 -15.70 22.51 4.99
N ARG A 182 -14.57 22.63 5.70
CA ARG A 182 -14.05 23.95 6.16
C ARG A 182 -12.65 24.34 5.67
N LEU A 183 -12.27 23.93 4.47
CA LEU A 183 -11.26 24.68 3.68
C LEU A 183 -11.87 25.84 2.87
N SER A 184 -13.09 26.25 3.22
CA SER A 184 -13.67 27.54 2.83
C SER A 184 -13.40 28.56 3.94
N ILE A 185 -12.48 29.47 3.64
CA ILE A 185 -12.33 30.79 4.29
C ILE A 185 -11.62 30.77 5.66
N THR A 186 -10.28 30.84 5.63
CA THR A 186 -9.59 31.96 6.27
C THR A 186 -8.24 32.18 5.59
N GLU A 187 -8.11 33.37 5.01
CA GLU A 187 -6.97 33.82 4.23
C GLU A 187 -5.72 34.08 5.12
N LYS A 188 -4.55 33.77 4.57
CA LYS A 188 -3.38 34.66 4.35
C LYS A 188 -2.03 33.97 4.60
N GLN A 189 -1.68 33.08 3.69
CA GLN A 189 -0.38 33.08 3.01
C GLN A 189 -0.65 32.54 1.59
N PRO A 190 -0.10 33.13 0.52
CA PRO A 190 -0.15 32.50 -0.79
C PRO A 190 0.66 31.22 -0.67
N SER A 191 -0.02 30.09 -0.49
CA SER A 191 0.61 28.80 -0.68
C SER A 191 1.27 28.81 -2.06
N LYS A 192 2.55 28.41 -2.13
CA LYS A 192 3.29 28.16 -3.39
C LYS A 192 2.48 27.24 -4.34
N TYR A 193 1.53 26.48 -3.81
CA TYR A 193 0.64 25.58 -4.52
C TYR A 193 -0.84 25.94 -4.35
N GLY A 194 -1.59 26.02 -5.45
CA GLY A 194 -3.03 26.28 -5.38
C GLY A 194 -3.81 25.19 -4.63
N LYS A 195 -5.00 25.52 -4.13
CA LYS A 195 -5.93 24.63 -3.41
C LYS A 195 -6.18 23.30 -4.15
N GLU A 196 -6.21 23.34 -5.48
CA GLU A 196 -6.41 22.16 -6.33
C GLU A 196 -5.27 21.14 -6.23
N LYS A 197 -4.00 21.60 -6.19
CA LYS A 197 -2.84 20.71 -6.09
C LYS A 197 -2.83 19.97 -4.75
N PHE A 198 -3.24 20.65 -3.69
CA PHE A 198 -3.36 20.06 -2.36
C PHE A 198 -4.49 19.04 -2.27
N SER A 199 -5.70 19.40 -2.70
CA SER A 199 -6.83 18.47 -2.71
C SER A 199 -6.52 17.23 -3.56
N ARG A 200 -5.75 17.39 -4.64
CA ARG A 200 -5.26 16.27 -5.45
C ARG A 200 -4.26 15.40 -4.70
N LEU A 201 -3.26 15.98 -4.04
CA LEU A 201 -2.29 15.23 -3.24
C LEU A 201 -2.99 14.44 -2.14
N GLU A 202 -3.90 15.07 -1.40
CA GLU A 202 -4.67 14.43 -0.34
C GLU A 202 -5.45 13.22 -0.86
N LYS A 203 -6.11 13.37 -2.01
CA LYS A 203 -6.80 12.26 -2.68
C LYS A 203 -5.85 11.12 -3.10
N GLU A 204 -4.66 11.44 -3.59
CA GLU A 204 -3.66 10.43 -3.96
C GLU A 204 -3.16 9.67 -2.73
N ILE A 205 -2.91 10.35 -1.61
CA ILE A 205 -2.55 9.74 -0.32
C ILE A 205 -3.71 8.84 0.17
N GLU A 206 -4.95 9.34 0.16
CA GLU A 206 -6.12 8.59 0.60
C GLU A 206 -6.29 7.29 -0.22
N VAL A 207 -6.23 7.39 -1.55
CA VAL A 207 -6.38 6.23 -2.44
C VAL A 207 -5.24 5.23 -2.26
N ALA A 208 -4.00 5.70 -2.08
CA ALA A 208 -2.86 4.83 -1.82
C ALA A 208 -3.06 3.98 -0.55
N ASN A 209 -3.55 4.63 0.50
CA ASN A 209 -3.60 4.09 1.84
C ASN A 209 -4.97 3.50 2.21
N ASP A 210 -5.93 3.53 1.29
CA ASP A 210 -7.26 2.97 1.50
C ASP A 210 -7.17 1.47 1.79
N ALA A 211 -7.75 1.05 2.93
CA ALA A 211 -7.68 -0.32 3.45
C ALA A 211 -6.25 -0.90 3.49
N ARG A 212 -5.27 -0.02 3.68
CA ARG A 212 -3.89 -0.38 3.96
C ARG A 212 -3.44 0.20 5.29
N THR A 213 -2.28 -0.23 5.76
CA THR A 213 -1.53 0.36 6.87
C THR A 213 -0.06 0.42 6.50
N LEU A 214 0.62 1.47 6.95
CA LEU A 214 2.06 1.59 6.80
C LEU A 214 2.76 0.71 7.83
N PHE A 215 3.80 0.01 7.40
CA PHE A 215 4.58 -0.90 8.22
C PHE A 215 6.07 -0.77 7.95
N ARG A 216 6.88 -1.20 8.92
CA ARG A 216 8.33 -1.31 8.84
C ARG A 216 8.75 -2.76 9.07
N THR A 217 9.82 -3.16 8.40
CA THR A 217 10.42 -4.50 8.54
C THR A 217 11.68 -4.47 9.41
N SER A 218 12.14 -5.64 9.84
CA SER A 218 13.26 -5.78 10.76
C SER A 218 14.59 -5.23 10.21
N LYS A 219 14.79 -5.27 8.89
CA LYS A 219 15.93 -4.67 8.18
C LYS A 219 15.73 -3.20 7.80
N GLY A 220 14.64 -2.58 8.24
CA GLY A 220 14.38 -1.16 8.04
C GLY A 220 13.72 -0.80 6.69
N TYR A 221 13.10 -1.75 5.99
CA TYR A 221 12.28 -1.43 4.82
C TYR A 221 10.93 -0.86 5.26
N LEU A 222 10.38 0.04 4.44
CA LEU A 222 9.08 0.67 4.66
C LEU A 222 8.11 0.24 3.56
N GLY A 223 6.84 0.00 3.92
CA GLY A 223 5.81 -0.37 2.94
C GLY A 223 4.40 -0.05 3.42
N ILE A 224 3.44 -0.25 2.52
CA ILE A 224 2.01 -0.26 2.84
C ILE A 224 1.43 -1.63 2.50
N GLY A 225 0.61 -2.17 3.40
CA GLY A 225 0.06 -3.53 3.28
C GLY A 225 -1.34 -3.63 3.85
N VAL A 226 -1.92 -4.82 3.83
CA VAL A 226 -3.27 -5.08 4.35
C VAL A 226 -3.41 -4.70 5.84
N GLN A 227 -4.60 -4.34 6.31
CA GLN A 227 -4.77 -3.79 7.66
C GLN A 227 -4.54 -4.83 8.75
N SER A 228 -4.87 -6.08 8.48
CA SER A 228 -4.76 -7.17 9.44
C SER A 228 -3.32 -7.60 9.73
N LEU A 229 -2.33 -7.13 8.94
CA LEU A 229 -0.91 -7.49 9.08
C LEU A 229 -0.40 -7.33 10.51
N ARG A 230 0.55 -8.14 10.94
CA ARG A 230 1.07 -8.16 12.31
C ARG A 230 2.60 -8.23 12.32
N PRO A 231 3.24 -7.83 13.43
CA PRO A 231 4.63 -8.18 13.65
C PRO A 231 4.81 -9.70 13.53
N SER A 232 5.91 -10.13 12.92
CA SER A 232 6.24 -11.51 12.53
C SER A 232 5.64 -11.99 11.20
N ASP A 233 4.71 -11.25 10.58
CA ASP A 233 4.28 -11.56 9.21
C ASP A 233 5.46 -11.39 8.25
N GLU A 234 5.49 -12.19 7.19
CA GLU A 234 6.62 -12.27 6.27
C GLU A 234 6.36 -11.48 4.99
N VAL A 235 7.37 -10.77 4.51
CA VAL A 235 7.36 -10.09 3.22
C VAL A 235 8.11 -10.94 2.21
N TRP A 236 7.43 -11.33 1.14
CA TRP A 236 7.95 -12.22 0.11
C TRP A 236 8.02 -11.52 -1.25
N VAL A 237 9.13 -11.74 -1.96
CA VAL A 237 9.22 -11.45 -3.40
C VAL A 237 8.92 -12.75 -4.14
N LEU A 238 7.75 -12.82 -4.76
CA LEU A 238 7.32 -13.98 -5.53
C LEU A 238 7.80 -13.88 -6.98
N ALA A 239 8.30 -14.98 -7.55
CA ALA A 239 8.64 -15.06 -8.96
C ALA A 239 7.41 -14.73 -9.82
N GLY A 240 7.56 -13.92 -10.87
CA GLY A 240 6.47 -13.46 -11.72
C GLY A 240 5.56 -12.37 -11.12
N ALA A 241 5.83 -11.89 -9.90
CA ALA A 241 5.09 -10.78 -9.30
C ALA A 241 5.77 -9.42 -9.54
N SER A 242 4.97 -8.39 -9.82
CA SER A 242 5.44 -7.01 -9.93
C SER A 242 5.65 -6.32 -8.58
N VAL A 243 4.99 -6.79 -7.52
CA VAL A 243 5.04 -6.23 -6.16
C VAL A 243 5.34 -7.33 -5.12
N PRO A 244 5.91 -6.99 -3.95
CA PRO A 244 6.02 -7.92 -2.83
C PRO A 244 4.65 -8.31 -2.25
N PHE A 245 4.57 -9.49 -1.64
CA PHE A 245 3.38 -10.01 -0.97
C PHE A 245 3.64 -10.22 0.52
N ILE A 246 2.58 -10.08 1.32
CA ILE A 246 2.61 -10.38 2.76
C ILE A 246 2.02 -11.77 2.98
N HIS A 247 2.74 -12.62 3.71
CA HIS A 247 2.27 -13.91 4.18
C HIS A 247 2.05 -13.83 5.70
N GLN A 248 0.85 -14.20 6.14
CA GLN A 248 0.37 -14.12 7.52
C GLN A 248 0.22 -15.50 8.16
#